data_AF-A0AAW1IT38-F1
#
_entry.id   AF-A0AAW1IT38-F1
#
_cell.length_a   1.000
_cell.length_b   1.000
_cell.length_c   1.000
_cell.angle_alpha   90.00
_cell.angle_beta   90.00
_cell.angle_gamma   90.00
#
_symmetry.space_group_name_H-M   'P 1'
#
loop_
_entity.id
_entity.type
_entity.pdbx_description
1 polymer ?
#
loop_
_entity_poly.entity_id
_entity_poly.type
_entity_poly.pdbx_seq_one_letter_code
_entity_poly.pdbx_strand_id
1 'polypeptide(L)'
;MVHRPVAVKAYNQFMGGVDLADRMLFVCPARARTRKWTIKFICHMIGLAVSNAWLLHKKTQIEKGTPKNKIQQLRSFKLELGEHIIETNNLTCNSDYCDEREDLDPKHKYRKKNIIPIPSENFRFHKADHLTV
;
A
#
# COMPACT_ATOMS: atom_id res chain seq x y z
N MET A 1 0.44 -43.72 4.27
CA MET A 1 -0.35 -42.50 4.62
C MET A 1 -0.64 -42.53 6.10
N VAL A 2 -0.49 -41.41 6.81
CA VAL A 2 -0.77 -41.35 8.26
C VAL A 2 -2.23 -40.97 8.47
N HIS A 3 -3.00 -41.81 9.16
CA HIS A 3 -4.39 -41.52 9.50
C HIS A 3 -4.43 -40.39 10.53
N ARG A 4 -5.19 -39.32 10.24
CA ARG A 4 -5.33 -38.15 11.12
C ARG A 4 -6.79 -38.00 11.55
N PRO A 5 -7.05 -37.64 12.82
CA PRO A 5 -8.41 -37.33 13.27
C PRO A 5 -9.03 -36.22 12.43
N VAL A 6 -10.35 -36.28 12.24
CA VAL A 6 -11.11 -35.28 11.47
C VAL A 6 -10.91 -33.88 12.05
N ALA A 7 -10.83 -33.76 13.38
CA ALA A 7 -10.55 -32.50 14.07
C ALA A 7 -9.20 -31.87 13.65
N VAL A 8 -8.15 -32.68 13.52
CA VAL A 8 -6.82 -32.23 13.08
C VAL A 8 -6.85 -31.80 11.62
N LYS A 9 -7.65 -32.47 10.78
CA LYS A 9 -7.84 -32.07 9.37
C LYS A 9 -8.54 -30.72 9.26
N ALA A 10 -9.61 -30.51 10.02
CA ALA A 10 -10.34 -29.24 10.05
C ALA A 10 -9.45 -28.08 10.53
N TYR A 11 -8.71 -28.29 11.62
CA TYR A 11 -7.76 -27.29 12.13
C TYR A 11 -6.74 -26.87 11.06
N ASN A 12 -6.05 -27.83 10.43
CA ASN A 12 -5.04 -27.54 9.41
C ASN A 12 -5.62 -26.83 8.17
N GLN A 13 -6.89 -27.04 7.86
CA GLN A 13 -7.56 -26.40 6.73
C GLN A 13 -7.84 -24.91 6.98
N PHE A 14 -8.16 -24.52 8.22
CA PHE A 14 -8.66 -23.18 8.54
C PHE A 14 -7.69 -22.32 9.37
N MET A 15 -6.65 -22.89 9.99
CA MET A 15 -5.73 -22.16 10.87
C MET A 15 -4.96 -21.02 10.17
N GLY A 16 -4.72 -21.13 8.85
CA GLY A 16 -3.84 -20.22 8.11
C GLY A 16 -4.44 -18.85 7.74
N GLY A 17 -5.67 -18.54 8.18
CA GLY A 17 -6.34 -17.28 7.83
C GLY A 17 -5.58 -16.04 8.32
N VAL A 18 -5.07 -16.09 9.56
CA VAL A 18 -4.32 -14.98 10.18
C VAL A 18 -2.97 -14.78 9.48
N ASP A 19 -2.22 -15.87 9.27
CA ASP A 19 -0.92 -15.82 8.56
C ASP A 19 -1.06 -15.26 7.14
N LEU A 20 -2.18 -15.56 6.47
CA LEU A 20 -2.45 -15.01 5.15
C LEU A 20 -2.70 -13.50 5.19
N ALA A 21 -3.48 -13.02 6.17
CA ALA A 21 -3.69 -11.59 6.38
C ALA A 21 -2.38 -10.86 6.68
N ASP A 22 -1.56 -11.42 7.57
CA ASP A 22 -0.23 -10.88 7.89
C ASP A 22 0.65 -10.82 6.63
N ARG A 23 0.68 -11.89 5.83
CA ARG A 23 1.40 -11.93 4.56
C ARG A 23 0.94 -10.83 3.60
N MET A 24 -0.36 -10.57 3.49
CA MET A 24 -0.92 -9.51 2.64
C MET A 24 -0.49 -8.11 3.12
N LEU A 25 -0.39 -7.91 4.43
CA LEU A 25 0.10 -6.66 5.03
C LEU A 25 1.58 -6.43 4.78
N PHE A 26 2.38 -7.50 4.73
CA PHE A 26 3.80 -7.41 4.38
C PHE A 26 4.06 -7.08 2.90
N VAL A 27 3.06 -7.17 2.01
CA VAL A 27 3.19 -6.72 0.61
C VAL A 27 3.07 -5.20 0.55
N CYS A 28 4.13 -4.53 0.10
CA CYS A 28 4.22 -3.05 0.05
C CYS A 28 3.80 -2.38 1.38
N PRO A 29 4.56 -2.61 2.46
CA PRO A 29 4.18 -2.13 3.78
C PRO A 29 4.37 -0.61 3.89
N ALA A 30 3.40 0.07 4.50
CA ALA A 30 3.52 1.48 4.88
C ALA A 30 4.53 1.62 6.04
N ARG A 31 5.82 1.64 5.70
CA ARG A 31 6.93 1.74 6.66
C ARG A 31 7.14 3.19 7.11
N ALA A 32 6.17 3.73 7.84
CA ALA A 32 6.35 5.01 8.53
C ALA A 32 7.45 4.84 9.60
N ARG A 33 8.58 5.56 9.44
CA ARG A 33 9.65 5.61 10.46
C ARG A 33 9.25 6.56 11.58
N THR A 34 8.35 6.12 12.45
CA THR A 34 7.85 6.90 13.57
C THR A 34 7.89 6.12 14.88
N ARG A 35 8.10 6.84 16.00
CA ARG A 35 7.97 6.29 17.35
C ARG A 35 6.53 6.37 17.88
N LYS A 36 5.67 7.18 17.26
CA LYS A 36 4.26 7.34 17.67
C LYS A 36 3.46 6.08 17.30
N TRP A 37 2.99 5.35 18.30
CA TRP A 37 2.24 4.10 18.10
C TRP A 37 0.92 4.32 17.35
N THR A 38 0.28 5.47 17.54
CA THR A 38 -0.99 5.84 16.88
C THR A 38 -0.83 5.89 15.35
N ILE A 39 0.26 6.46 14.86
CA ILE A 39 0.55 6.50 13.42
C ILE A 39 0.76 5.09 12.88
N LYS A 40 1.48 4.22 13.60
CA LYS A 40 1.65 2.82 13.21
C LYS A 40 0.32 2.09 13.11
N PHE A 41 -0.58 2.32 14.07
CA PHE A 41 -1.92 1.75 14.09
C PHE A 41 -2.74 2.23 12.88
N ILE A 42 -2.76 3.53 12.60
CA ILE A 42 -3.49 4.09 11.45
C ILE A 42 -2.94 3.52 10.13
N CYS A 43 -1.61 3.49 9.96
CA CYS A 43 -0.99 2.89 8.77
C CYS A 43 -1.37 1.40 8.60
N HIS A 44 -1.45 0.66 9.70
CA HIS A 44 -1.88 -0.74 9.69
C HIS A 44 -3.36 -0.89 9.29
N MET A 45 -4.24 -0.06 9.83
CA MET A 45 -5.67 -0.04 9.45
C MET A 45 -5.87 0.27 7.97
N ILE A 46 -5.13 1.25 7.43
CA ILE A 46 -5.15 1.55 5.98
C ILE A 46 -4.64 0.34 5.19
N GLY A 47 -3.54 -0.28 5.61
CA GLY A 47 -3.01 -1.48 4.99
C GLY A 47 -4.00 -2.65 4.95
N LEU A 48 -4.78 -2.84 6.02
CA LEU A 48 -5.86 -3.82 6.10
C LEU A 48 -7.02 -3.47 5.16
N ALA A 49 -7.48 -2.21 5.18
CA ALA A 49 -8.56 -1.74 4.31
C ALA A 49 -8.22 -1.94 2.83
N VAL A 50 -7.00 -1.61 2.41
CA VAL A 50 -6.54 -1.81 1.02
C VAL A 50 -6.43 -3.30 0.66
N SER A 51 -5.98 -4.14 1.59
CA SER A 51 -5.94 -5.59 1.38
C SER A 51 -7.34 -6.18 1.18
N ASN A 52 -8.32 -5.71 1.96
CA ASN A 52 -9.72 -6.11 1.82
C ASN A 52 -10.35 -5.59 0.51
N ALA A 53 -10.06 -4.34 0.12
CA ALA A 53 -10.50 -3.78 -1.15
C ALA A 53 -9.97 -4.60 -2.34
N TRP A 54 -8.71 -5.05 -2.28
CA TRP A 54 -8.17 -5.94 -3.31
C TRP A 54 -8.85 -7.31 -3.35
N LEU A 55 -9.18 -7.91 -2.19
CA LEU A 55 -9.94 -9.17 -2.15
C LEU A 55 -11.32 -9.01 -2.80
N LEU A 56 -12.00 -7.89 -2.53
CA LEU A 56 -13.28 -7.55 -3.16
C LEU A 56 -13.11 -7.38 -4.68
N HIS A 57 -12.13 -6.58 -5.12
CA HIS A 57 -11.82 -6.39 -6.54
C HIS A 57 -11.56 -7.73 -7.24
N LYS A 58 -10.73 -8.59 -6.64
CA LYS A 58 -10.43 -9.93 -7.15
C LYS A 58 -11.71 -10.78 -7.28
N LYS A 59 -12.58 -10.76 -6.28
CA LYS A 59 -13.87 -11.47 -6.32
C LYS A 59 -14.74 -10.98 -7.48
N THR A 60 -14.89 -9.67 -7.62
CA THR A 60 -15.65 -9.06 -8.73
C THR A 60 -15.08 -9.41 -10.10
N GLN A 61 -13.75 -9.43 -10.26
CA GLN A 61 -13.13 -9.81 -11.54
C GLN A 61 -13.37 -11.28 -11.89
N ILE A 62 -13.38 -12.17 -10.89
CA ILE A 62 -13.72 -13.60 -11.07
C ILE A 62 -15.18 -13.74 -11.51
N GLU A 63 -16.10 -13.03 -10.85
CA GLU A 63 -17.53 -13.04 -11.18
C GLU A 63 -17.80 -12.54 -12.61
N LYS A 64 -17.01 -11.56 -13.08
CA LYS A 64 -17.03 -11.06 -14.46
C LYS A 64 -16.41 -12.03 -15.50
N GLY A 65 -15.90 -13.18 -15.10
CA GLY A 65 -15.25 -14.14 -15.99
C GLY A 65 -13.84 -13.72 -16.46
N THR A 66 -13.19 -12.80 -15.74
CA THR A 66 -11.81 -12.39 -16.07
C THR A 66 -10.86 -13.57 -15.81
N PRO A 67 -9.99 -13.95 -16.77
CA PRO A 67 -9.08 -15.06 -16.55
C PRO A 67 -8.03 -14.69 -15.49
N LYS A 68 -7.61 -15.66 -14.69
CA LYS A 68 -6.78 -15.44 -13.47
C LYS A 68 -5.49 -14.67 -13.73
N ASN A 69 -4.89 -14.84 -14.89
CA ASN A 69 -3.68 -14.16 -15.34
C ASN A 69 -3.89 -12.66 -15.63
N LYS A 70 -5.12 -12.23 -15.91
CA LYS A 70 -5.48 -10.81 -16.09
C LYS A 70 -5.94 -10.13 -14.80
N ILE A 71 -6.14 -10.88 -13.72
CA ILE A 71 -6.52 -10.28 -12.44
C ILE A 71 -5.29 -9.66 -11.80
N GLN A 72 -5.41 -8.38 -11.46
CA GLN A 72 -4.33 -7.61 -10.89
C GLN A 72 -3.82 -8.20 -9.57
N GLN A 73 -2.49 -8.29 -9.43
CA GLN A 73 -1.84 -8.74 -8.19
C GLN A 73 -1.89 -7.65 -7.12
N LEU A 74 -1.87 -8.06 -5.84
CA LEU A 74 -1.97 -7.14 -4.69
C LEU A 74 -0.91 -6.03 -4.71
N ARG A 75 0.32 -6.34 -5.11
CA ARG A 75 1.40 -5.34 -5.20
C ARG A 75 1.07 -4.23 -6.19
N SER A 76 0.67 -4.61 -7.40
CA SER A 76 0.32 -3.66 -8.47
C SER A 76 -0.90 -2.82 -8.07
N PHE A 77 -1.90 -3.44 -7.46
CA PHE A 77 -3.07 -2.75 -6.93
C PHE A 77 -2.72 -1.69 -5.88
N LYS A 78 -1.80 -2.01 -4.95
CA LYS A 78 -1.32 -1.02 -3.97
C LYS A 78 -0.51 0.11 -4.61
N LEU A 79 0.26 -0.19 -5.66
CA LEU A 79 1.07 0.78 -6.39
C LEU A 79 0.19 1.80 -7.12
N GLU A 80 -0.75 1.30 -7.93
CA GLU A 80 -1.72 2.11 -8.68
C GLU A 80 -2.57 2.97 -7.73
N LEU A 81 -3.05 2.39 -6.63
CA LEU A 81 -3.80 3.15 -5.62
C LEU A 81 -2.94 4.28 -5.02
N GLY A 82 -1.68 4.01 -4.73
CA GLY A 82 -0.75 4.99 -4.19
C GLY A 82 -0.49 6.14 -5.17
N GLU A 83 -0.25 5.81 -6.44
CA GLU A 83 -0.11 6.78 -7.53
C GLU A 83 -1.37 7.65 -7.63
N HIS A 84 -2.56 7.04 -7.69
CA HIS A 84 -3.81 7.78 -7.84
C HIS A 84 -4.08 8.75 -6.67
N ILE A 85 -3.74 8.36 -5.43
CA ILE A 85 -3.86 9.24 -4.25
C ILE A 85 -2.90 10.43 -4.36
N ILE A 86 -1.65 10.20 -4.79
CA ILE A 86 -0.65 11.26 -4.97
C ILE A 86 -1.10 12.24 -6.07
N GLU A 87 -1.53 11.71 -7.20
CA GLU A 87 -2.02 12.51 -8.34
C GLU A 87 -3.22 13.37 -7.94
N THR A 88 -4.19 12.78 -7.24
CA THR A 88 -5.37 13.50 -6.73
C THR A 88 -4.97 14.60 -5.76
N ASN A 89 -4.01 14.33 -4.87
CA ASN A 89 -3.49 15.33 -3.96
C ASN A 89 -2.85 16.50 -4.72
N ASN A 90 -1.98 16.21 -5.69
CA ASN A 90 -1.29 17.23 -6.49
C ASN A 90 -2.26 18.12 -7.30
N LEU A 91 -3.40 17.58 -7.74
CA LEU A 91 -4.43 18.35 -8.45
C LEU A 91 -5.26 19.24 -7.51
N THR A 92 -5.54 18.75 -6.31
CA THR A 92 -6.37 19.46 -5.32
C THR A 92 -5.57 20.50 -4.53
N CYS A 93 -4.25 20.34 -4.36
CA CYS A 93 -3.37 21.34 -3.76
C CYS A 93 -2.86 22.36 -4.79
N ASN A 94 -3.73 23.27 -5.26
CA ASN A 94 -3.34 24.56 -5.86
C ASN A 94 -3.53 25.71 -4.85
N SER A 95 -3.25 25.48 -3.57
CA SER A 95 -3.31 26.51 -2.53
C SER A 95 -1.91 26.76 -2.00
N ASP A 96 -1.50 28.03 -1.99
CA ASP A 96 -0.26 28.58 -1.42
C ASP A 96 -0.17 28.41 0.11
N TYR A 97 -0.55 27.24 0.63
CA TYR A 97 -0.49 26.93 2.05
C TYR A 97 0.75 26.07 2.33
N CYS A 98 1.82 26.74 2.76
CA CYS A 98 2.95 26.07 3.38
C CYS A 98 2.47 25.44 4.70
N ASP A 99 2.21 24.13 4.68
CA ASP A 99 1.97 23.34 5.89
C ASP A 99 3.31 23.32 6.67
N GLU A 100 3.48 24.24 7.62
CA GLU A 100 4.54 24.20 8.63
C GLU A 100 4.32 23.01 9.57
N ARG A 101 4.46 21.79 9.04
CA ARG A 101 4.62 20.63 9.90
C ARG A 101 6.01 20.71 10.48
N GLU A 102 6.10 21.00 11.77
CA GLU A 102 7.29 20.68 12.56
C GLU A 102 7.65 19.22 12.31
N ASP A 103 8.64 19.00 11.45
CA ASP A 103 9.26 17.70 11.29
C ASP A 103 9.83 17.34 12.67
N LEU A 104 9.18 16.39 13.33
CA LEU A 104 9.70 15.77 14.56
C LEU A 104 10.93 14.95 14.17
N ASP A 105 12.03 15.66 13.98
CA ASP A 105 13.22 15.13 13.34
C ASP A 105 13.88 14.11 14.29
N PRO A 106 14.22 12.90 13.81
CA PRO A 106 14.98 11.96 14.62
C PRO A 106 16.38 12.53 14.89
N LYS A 107 16.75 12.67 16.17
CA LYS A 107 18.06 13.15 16.66
C LYS A 107 19.31 12.37 16.16
N HIS A 108 19.18 11.43 15.22
CA HIS A 108 20.29 10.65 14.67
C HIS A 108 20.35 10.77 13.15
N LYS A 109 21.36 11.52 12.67
CA LYS A 109 21.67 11.78 11.27
C LYS A 109 22.20 10.51 10.57
N TYR A 110 21.30 9.60 10.18
CA TYR A 110 21.63 8.68 9.10
C TYR A 110 21.54 9.45 7.78
N ARG A 111 22.62 9.46 6.98
CA ARG A 111 22.58 9.97 5.59
C ARG A 111 21.49 9.22 4.84
N LYS A 112 20.30 9.82 4.71
CA LYS A 112 19.27 9.37 3.77
C LYS A 112 19.85 9.61 2.38
N LYS A 113 20.03 8.55 1.60
CA LYS A 113 20.09 8.72 0.14
C LYS A 113 18.71 9.23 -0.24
N ASN A 114 18.60 10.49 -0.65
CA ASN A 114 17.36 11.06 -1.16
C ASN A 114 17.11 10.44 -2.53
N ILE A 115 16.47 9.27 -2.52
CA ILE A 115 15.90 8.71 -3.75
C ILE A 115 14.67 9.57 -4.02
N ILE A 116 14.81 10.51 -4.95
CA ILE A 116 13.67 11.26 -5.47
C ILE A 116 12.89 10.28 -6.34
N PRO A 117 11.67 9.89 -5.96
CA PRO A 117 10.88 8.97 -6.78
C PRO A 117 10.58 9.64 -8.12
N ILE A 118 10.74 8.88 -9.21
CA ILE A 118 10.40 9.37 -10.54
C ILE A 118 8.87 9.56 -10.58
N PRO A 119 8.35 10.75 -10.94
CA PRO A 119 6.91 10.99 -11.03
C PRO A 119 6.23 10.03 -12.03
N SER A 120 4.92 9.84 -11.84
CA SER A 120 4.08 9.14 -12.82
C SER A 120 4.17 9.83 -14.17
N GLU A 121 3.96 9.07 -15.25
CA GLU A 121 4.18 9.55 -16.62
C GLU A 121 3.41 10.84 -16.93
N ASN A 122 2.17 10.94 -16.45
CA ASN A 122 1.30 12.12 -16.58
C ASN A 122 1.89 13.38 -15.91
N PHE A 123 2.61 13.23 -14.80
CA PHE A 123 3.17 14.34 -14.03
C PHE A 123 4.60 14.72 -14.45
N ARG A 124 5.27 13.90 -15.27
CA ARG A 124 6.60 14.27 -15.81
C ARG A 124 6.55 15.51 -16.71
N PHE A 125 5.45 15.68 -17.43
CA PHE A 125 5.26 16.77 -18.39
C PHE A 125 4.29 17.85 -17.89
N HIS A 126 3.76 17.72 -16.68
CA HIS A 126 2.80 18.65 -16.11
C HIS A 126 3.50 19.95 -15.67
N LYS A 127 2.95 21.12 -16.03
CA LYS A 127 3.47 22.48 -15.72
C LYS A 127 4.88 22.81 -16.22
N ALA A 128 5.59 21.90 -16.90
CA ALA A 128 6.95 22.10 -17.40
C ALA A 128 7.98 22.50 -16.34
N ASP A 129 7.75 22.18 -15.06
CA ASP A 129 8.61 22.55 -13.92
C ASP A 129 10.03 21.92 -13.98
N HIS A 130 10.26 20.97 -14.89
CA HIS A 130 11.57 20.36 -15.16
C HIS A 130 12.44 21.18 -16.13
N LEU A 131 11.87 22.18 -16.81
CA LEU A 131 12.60 23.14 -17.62
C LEU A 131 12.93 24.34 -16.72
N THR A 132 14.15 24.35 -16.16
CA THR A 132 14.69 25.55 -15.50
C THR A 132 14.85 26.66 -16.53
N VAL A 133 14.23 27.82 -16.29
CA VAL A 133 14.50 29.08 -17.01
C VAL A 133 15.89 29.60 -16.63
#